data_AF-A0A9D4ACY7-F1
#
_entry.id   AF-A0A9D4ACY7-F1
#
_cell.length_a   1.000
_cell.length_b   1.000
_cell.length_c   1.000
_cell.angle_alpha   90.00
_cell.angle_beta   90.00
_cell.angle_gamma   90.00
#
_symmetry.space_group_name_H-M   'P 1'
#
loop_
_entity.id
_entity.type
_entity.pdbx_description
1 polymer ?
#
loop_
_entity_poly.entity_id
_entity_poly.type
_entity_poly.pdbx_seq_one_letter_code
_entity_poly.pdbx_strand_id
1 'polypeptide(L)'
;MLNLVKFSKDDPSTVKEGEVDEVTAFTAIEAWKHSDFLCRNYILNGLSNALYEVYGVKKTTKELWTSLDHKYKAEDAKTKKFLVAKFLNFVMVNSKLVVNQVQELHVILAEGMIISESFQVAAIIEKLPPV
;
A
#
# COMPACT_ATOMS: atom_id res chain seq x y z
N MET A 1 -20.75 -7.33 2.84
CA MET A 1 -19.30 -7.04 2.73
C MET A 1 -19.07 -6.35 1.39
N LEU A 2 -18.70 -5.06 1.38
CA LEU A 2 -18.48 -4.30 0.13
C LEU A 2 -17.24 -4.86 -0.59
N ASN A 3 -17.40 -5.35 -1.81
CA ASN A 3 -16.30 -5.93 -2.59
C ASN A 3 -15.58 -4.84 -3.40
N LEU A 4 -14.66 -4.14 -2.75
CA LEU A 4 -13.90 -3.00 -3.31
C LEU A 4 -13.11 -3.34 -4.58
N VAL A 5 -12.76 -4.62 -4.77
CA VAL A 5 -12.01 -5.10 -5.94
C VAL A 5 -12.82 -4.96 -7.24
N LYS A 6 -14.15 -5.06 -7.17
CA LYS A 6 -15.03 -4.90 -8.33
C LYS A 6 -15.09 -3.44 -8.80
N PHE A 7 -15.18 -2.49 -7.87
CA PHE A 7 -15.22 -1.04 -8.16
C PHE A 7 -13.93 -0.48 -8.76
N SER A 8 -12.80 -1.14 -8.50
CA SER A 8 -11.52 -0.73 -9.08
C SER A 8 -11.34 -1.13 -10.54
N LYS A 9 -12.09 -2.13 -11.03
CA LYS A 9 -11.86 -2.75 -12.35
C LYS A 9 -12.88 -2.33 -13.40
N ASP A 10 -14.12 -2.06 -13.00
CA ASP A 10 -15.21 -1.84 -13.95
C ASP A 10 -15.45 -0.33 -14.13
N ASP A 11 -15.22 0.16 -15.35
CA ASP A 11 -15.73 1.46 -15.79
C ASP A 11 -17.27 1.39 -15.98
N PRO A 12 -17.99 2.53 -15.87
CA PRO A 12 -19.46 2.56 -15.86
C PRO A 12 -20.15 1.94 -17.09
N SER A 13 -19.42 1.54 -18.13
CA SER A 13 -19.99 0.95 -19.34
C SER A 13 -18.96 0.20 -20.20
N THR A 14 -18.92 -1.13 -20.08
CA THR A 14 -18.71 -2.00 -21.25
C THR A 14 -19.92 -2.90 -21.40
N VAL A 15 -21.09 -2.31 -21.65
CA VAL A 15 -22.27 -3.05 -22.08
C VAL A 15 -22.19 -3.14 -23.60
N LYS A 16 -22.03 -4.36 -24.13
CA LYS A 16 -21.99 -4.61 -25.58
C LYS A 16 -23.35 -4.22 -26.19
N GLU A 17 -23.31 -3.48 -27.30
CA GLU A 17 -24.50 -3.18 -28.12
C GLU A 17 -25.16 -4.48 -28.58
N GLY A 18 -26.38 -4.71 -28.09
CA GLY A 18 -27.22 -5.86 -28.44
C GLY A 18 -28.29 -6.10 -27.37
N GLU A 19 -29.45 -5.49 -27.56
CA GLU A 19 -30.71 -5.68 -26.80
C GLU A 19 -30.61 -5.51 -25.28
N VAL A 20 -30.45 -4.26 -24.81
CA VAL A 20 -30.82 -3.89 -23.44
C VAL A 20 -31.89 -2.81 -23.53
N ASP A 21 -33.06 -3.10 -22.98
CA ASP A 21 -34.15 -2.14 -22.78
C ASP A 21 -33.62 -0.87 -22.10
N GLU A 22 -33.92 0.29 -22.69
CA GLU A 22 -33.36 1.61 -22.31
C GLU A 22 -33.58 1.91 -20.81
N VAL A 23 -34.71 1.43 -20.25
CA VAL A 23 -35.05 1.54 -18.83
C VAL A 23 -34.13 0.70 -17.95
N THR A 24 -33.76 -0.50 -18.40
CA THR A 24 -32.83 -1.39 -17.69
C THR A 24 -31.41 -0.82 -17.68
N ALA A 25 -30.96 -0.23 -18.79
CA ALA A 25 -29.67 0.45 -18.87
C ALA A 25 -29.61 1.68 -17.95
N PHE A 26 -30.67 2.49 -17.92
CA PHE A 26 -30.77 3.65 -17.04
C PHE A 26 -30.70 3.25 -15.55
N THR A 27 -31.45 2.21 -15.17
CA THR A 27 -31.49 1.70 -13.78
C THR A 27 -30.11 1.18 -13.34
N ALA A 28 -29.38 0.51 -14.23
CA ALA A 28 -28.03 0.03 -13.95
C ALA A 28 -27.04 1.18 -13.73
N ILE A 29 -27.13 2.27 -14.50
CA ILE A 29 -26.30 3.46 -14.35
C ILE A 29 -26.58 4.16 -13.01
N GLU A 30 -27.84 4.28 -12.61
CA GLU A 30 -28.21 4.87 -11.32
C GLU A 30 -27.70 4.03 -10.14
N ALA A 31 -27.87 2.71 -10.21
CA ALA A 31 -27.34 1.79 -9.20
C ALA A 31 -25.80 1.89 -9.08
N TRP A 32 -25.10 2.00 -10.21
CA TRP A 32 -23.65 2.20 -10.22
C TRP A 32 -23.25 3.54 -9.57
N LYS A 33 -23.89 4.65 -9.94
CA LYS A 33 -23.61 5.98 -9.35
C LYS A 33 -23.86 5.99 -7.85
N HIS A 34 -24.95 5.37 -7.40
CA HIS A 34 -25.27 5.27 -5.98
C HIS A 34 -24.18 4.48 -5.23
N SER A 35 -23.74 3.35 -5.80
CA SER A 35 -22.71 2.53 -5.18
C SER A 35 -21.33 3.18 -5.18
N ASP A 36 -20.96 3.90 -6.26
CA ASP A 36 -19.75 4.70 -6.32
C ASP A 36 -19.76 5.81 -5.25
N PHE A 37 -20.89 6.50 -5.09
CA PHE A 37 -21.05 7.50 -4.04
C PHE A 37 -20.86 6.90 -2.63
N LEU A 38 -21.49 5.76 -2.34
CA LEU A 38 -21.37 5.09 -1.04
C LEU A 38 -19.94 4.62 -0.77
N CYS A 39 -19.30 3.97 -1.76
CA CYS A 39 -17.91 3.49 -1.63
C CYS A 39 -16.95 4.65 -1.38
N ARG A 40 -17.08 5.74 -2.15
CA ARG A 40 -16.27 6.95 -1.99
C ARG A 40 -16.43 7.54 -0.60
N ASN A 41 -17.66 7.70 -0.11
CA ASN A 41 -17.90 8.22 1.25
C ASN A 41 -17.31 7.32 2.33
N TYR A 42 -17.41 6.00 2.18
CA TYR A 42 -16.83 5.05 3.13
C TYR A 42 -15.31 5.21 3.22
N ILE A 43 -14.62 5.31 2.09
CA ILE A 43 -13.17 5.53 2.07
C ILE A 43 -12.83 6.88 2.71
N LEU A 44 -13.51 7.96 2.31
CA LEU A 44 -13.25 9.31 2.82
C LEU A 44 -13.46 9.42 4.35
N ASN A 45 -14.48 8.74 4.90
CA ASN A 45 -14.73 8.72 6.34
C ASN A 45 -13.64 8.01 7.14
N GLY A 46 -12.85 7.15 6.50
CA GLY A 46 -11.67 6.51 7.13
C GLY A 46 -10.41 7.39 7.10
N LEU A 47 -10.42 8.53 6.41
CA LEU A 47 -9.26 9.40 6.29
C LEU A 47 -9.16 10.36 7.48
N SER A 48 -7.93 10.70 7.85
CA SER A 48 -7.68 11.83 8.74
C SER A 48 -8.05 13.14 8.05
N ASN A 49 -8.29 14.20 8.84
CA ASN A 49 -8.67 15.51 8.28
C ASN A 49 -7.68 16.02 7.22
N ALA A 50 -6.37 15.87 7.47
CA ALA A 50 -5.34 16.29 6.52
C ALA A 50 -5.38 15.52 5.18
N LEU A 51 -5.72 14.23 5.21
CA LEU A 51 -5.86 13.42 4.00
C LEU A 51 -7.19 13.73 3.29
N TYR A 52 -8.27 13.97 4.05
CA TYR A 52 -9.56 14.33 3.49
C TYR A 52 -9.46 15.61 2.64
N GLU A 53 -8.77 16.66 3.11
CA GLU A 53 -8.58 17.91 2.35
C GLU A 53 -7.91 17.67 0.98
N VAL A 54 -6.96 16.74 0.91
CA VAL A 54 -6.22 16.44 -0.33
C VAL A 54 -7.00 15.52 -1.26
N TYR A 55 -7.68 14.52 -0.70
CA TYR A 55 -8.30 13.43 -1.47
C TYR A 55 -9.82 13.61 -1.68
N GLY A 56 -10.47 14.48 -0.93
CA GLY A 56 -11.91 14.74 -1.01
C GLY A 56 -12.35 15.29 -2.38
N VAL A 57 -11.44 15.95 -3.10
CA VAL A 57 -11.70 16.49 -4.45
C VAL A 57 -11.84 15.42 -5.54
N LYS A 58 -11.46 14.16 -5.27
CA LYS A 58 -11.57 13.06 -6.25
C LYS A 58 -13.04 12.73 -6.48
N LYS A 59 -13.46 12.63 -7.75
CA LYS A 59 -14.88 12.56 -8.11
C LYS A 59 -15.45 11.15 -8.03
N THR A 60 -14.63 10.15 -8.32
CA THR A 60 -15.03 8.74 -8.32
C THR A 60 -14.26 7.93 -7.29
N THR A 61 -14.81 6.80 -6.87
CA THR A 61 -14.12 5.83 -6.00
C THR A 61 -12.83 5.35 -6.66
N LYS A 62 -12.85 5.11 -7.97
CA LYS A 62 -11.68 4.65 -8.75
C LYS A 62 -10.53 5.66 -8.67
N GLU A 63 -10.79 6.93 -8.97
CA GLU A 63 -9.77 7.99 -8.86
C GLU A 63 -9.21 8.13 -7.45
N LEU A 64 -10.08 8.08 -6.44
CA LEU A 64 -9.70 8.14 -5.04
C LEU A 64 -8.80 6.97 -4.65
N TRP A 65 -9.25 5.75 -4.91
CA TRP A 65 -8.52 4.52 -4.60
C TRP A 65 -7.17 4.46 -5.32
N THR A 66 -7.12 4.72 -6.63
CA THR A 66 -5.87 4.72 -7.39
C THR A 66 -4.87 5.75 -6.86
N SER A 67 -5.33 6.94 -6.46
CA SER A 67 -4.45 7.99 -5.93
C SER A 67 -3.88 7.60 -4.56
N LEU A 68 -4.69 6.97 -3.69
CA LEU A 68 -4.26 6.47 -2.40
C LEU A 68 -3.28 5.29 -2.57
N ASP A 69 -3.66 4.29 -3.36
CA ASP A 69 -2.87 3.10 -3.65
C ASP A 69 -1.49 3.48 -4.22
N HIS A 70 -1.44 4.42 -5.17
CA HIS A 70 -0.18 4.89 -5.74
C HIS A 70 0.72 5.58 -4.71
N LYS A 71 0.18 6.50 -3.90
CA LYS A 71 0.95 7.21 -2.87
C LYS A 71 1.52 6.23 -1.85
N TYR A 72 0.69 5.36 -1.30
CA TYR A 72 1.11 4.47 -0.22
C TYR A 72 2.00 3.32 -0.72
N LYS A 73 1.83 2.84 -1.96
CA LYS A 73 2.81 1.92 -2.57
C LYS A 73 4.17 2.59 -2.82
N ALA A 74 4.18 3.85 -3.27
CA ALA A 74 5.43 4.59 -3.45
C ALA A 74 6.12 4.88 -2.11
N GLU A 75 5.37 5.23 -1.07
CA GLU A 75 5.88 5.41 0.29
C GLU A 75 6.42 4.09 0.85
N ASP A 76 5.70 2.98 0.71
CA ASP A 76 6.18 1.65 1.11
C ASP A 76 7.49 1.27 0.38
N ALA A 77 7.55 1.47 -0.94
CA ALA A 77 8.77 1.24 -1.71
C ALA A 77 9.94 2.14 -1.25
N LYS A 78 9.67 3.41 -0.93
CA LYS A 78 10.67 4.35 -0.40
C LYS A 78 11.17 3.93 0.98
N THR A 79 10.27 3.52 1.87
CA THR A 79 10.60 3.00 3.20
C THR A 79 11.43 1.73 3.08
N LYS A 80 11.02 0.76 2.25
CA LYS A 80 11.78 -0.45 1.97
C LYS A 80 13.18 -0.13 1.43
N LYS A 81 13.30 0.80 0.48
CA LYS A 81 14.61 1.24 -0.04
C LYS A 81 15.49 1.85 1.06
N PHE A 82 14.91 2.64 1.95
CA PHE A 82 15.62 3.20 3.10
C PHE A 82 16.09 2.11 4.07
N LEU A 83 15.24 1.13 4.38
CA LEU A 83 15.60 -0.02 5.24
C LEU A 83 16.73 -0.85 4.62
N VAL A 84 16.67 -1.14 3.31
CA VAL A 84 17.75 -1.82 2.58
C VAL A 84 19.06 -1.03 2.68
N ALA A 85 19.04 0.28 2.46
CA ALA A 85 20.23 1.11 2.56
C ALA A 85 20.78 1.14 4.01
N LYS A 86 19.90 1.22 5.01
CA LYS A 86 20.29 1.18 6.43
C LYS A 86 20.93 -0.15 6.80
N PHE A 87 20.38 -1.26 6.31
CA PHE A 87 20.93 -2.60 6.49
C PHE A 87 22.31 -2.75 5.84
N LEU A 88 22.45 -2.36 4.56
CA LEU A 88 23.72 -2.49 3.83
C LEU A 88 24.84 -1.65 4.46
N ASN A 89 24.52 -0.45 4.95
CA ASN A 89 25.49 0.44 5.60
C ASN A 89 25.70 0.14 7.09
N PHE A 90 24.96 -0.82 7.67
CA PHE A 90 25.16 -1.20 9.06
C PHE A 90 26.53 -1.87 9.21
N VAL A 91 27.29 -1.45 10.22
CA VAL A 91 28.59 -2.02 10.59
C VAL A 91 28.62 -2.13 12.10
N MET A 92 29.01 -3.29 12.64
CA MET A 92 29.14 -3.44 14.09
C MET A 92 30.39 -2.74 14.58
N VAL A 93 30.27 -2.07 15.73
CA VAL A 93 31.37 -1.38 16.39
C VAL A 93 31.75 -2.11 17.68
N ASN A 94 33.05 -2.14 17.98
CA ASN A 94 33.61 -2.80 19.18
C ASN A 94 33.15 -2.16 20.49
N SER A 95 32.68 -0.91 20.45
CA SER A 95 32.22 -0.17 21.64
C SER A 95 30.81 -0.57 22.11
N LYS A 96 30.12 -1.46 21.39
CA LYS A 96 28.76 -1.93 21.72
C LYS A 96 28.74 -3.45 21.80
N LEU A 97 27.89 -4.00 22.67
CA LEU A 97 27.65 -5.45 22.71
C LEU A 97 27.08 -5.95 21.38
N VAL A 98 27.63 -7.05 20.87
CA VAL A 98 27.18 -7.70 19.63
C VAL A 98 25.69 -8.03 19.70
N VAL A 99 25.19 -8.52 20.83
CA VAL A 99 23.77 -8.86 21.00
C VAL A 99 22.83 -7.66 20.78
N ASN A 100 23.21 -6.48 21.28
CA ASN A 100 22.41 -5.27 21.11
C ASN A 100 22.40 -4.83 19.63
N GLN A 101 23.55 -4.94 18.96
CA GLN A 101 23.68 -4.59 17.54
C GLN A 101 22.94 -5.57 16.63
N VAL A 102 22.94 -6.87 16.96
CA VAL A 102 22.13 -7.88 16.26
C VAL A 102 20.64 -7.60 16.44
N GLN A 103 20.21 -7.16 17.62
CA GLN A 103 18.82 -6.77 17.85
C GLN A 103 18.42 -5.53 17.04
N GLU A 104 19.30 -4.51 16.96
CA GLU A 104 19.11 -3.36 16.07
C GLU A 104 18.93 -3.80 14.60
N LEU A 105 19.74 -4.75 14.12
CA LEU A 105 19.62 -5.31 12.77
C LEU A 105 18.31 -6.09 12.57
N HIS A 106 17.90 -6.88 13.56
CA HIS A 106 16.66 -7.65 13.53
C HIS A 106 15.43 -6.75 13.39
N VAL A 107 15.41 -5.61 14.08
CA VAL A 107 14.31 -4.63 13.96
C VAL A 107 14.22 -4.09 12.53
N ILE A 108 15.35 -3.75 11.90
CA ILE A 108 15.39 -3.27 10.51
C ILE A 108 14.81 -4.31 9.54
N LEU A 109 15.08 -5.60 9.79
CA LEU A 109 14.58 -6.69 8.97
C LEU A 109 13.08 -6.94 9.20
N ALA A 110 12.63 -6.89 10.45
CA ALA A 110 11.23 -7.07 10.83
C ALA A 110 10.31 -5.92 10.35
N GLU A 111 10.83 -4.69 10.24
CA GLU A 111 10.09 -3.49 9.82
C GLU A 111 9.62 -3.49 8.36
N GLY A 112 9.94 -4.52 7.56
CA GLY A 112 9.34 -4.66 6.22
C GLY A 112 10.16 -5.44 5.19
N MET A 113 11.26 -6.07 5.59
CA MET A 113 12.10 -6.86 4.69
C MET A 113 11.96 -8.36 5.00
N ILE A 114 11.09 -9.05 4.27
CA ILE A 114 11.07 -10.51 4.30
C ILE A 114 12.29 -11.01 3.52
N ILE A 115 13.31 -11.47 4.23
CA ILE A 115 14.52 -12.08 3.67
C ILE A 115 14.78 -13.44 4.32
N SER A 116 15.39 -14.37 3.58
CA SER A 116 15.62 -15.73 4.07
C SER A 116 16.53 -15.73 5.30
N GLU A 117 16.26 -16.63 6.24
CA GLU A 117 17.07 -16.79 7.46
C GLU A 117 18.55 -17.04 7.13
N SER A 118 18.82 -17.82 6.09
CA SER A 118 20.18 -18.07 5.58
C SER A 118 20.92 -16.78 5.19
N PHE A 119 20.23 -15.83 4.57
CA PHE A 119 20.81 -14.54 4.19
C PHE A 119 21.04 -13.66 5.43
N GLN A 120 20.11 -13.68 6.39
CA GLN A 120 20.25 -12.94 7.65
C GLN A 120 21.50 -13.38 8.43
N VAL A 121 21.69 -14.70 8.58
CA VAL A 121 22.87 -15.26 9.27
C VAL A 121 24.16 -14.89 8.55
N ALA A 122 24.22 -15.06 7.22
CA ALA A 122 25.40 -14.72 6.44
C ALA A 122 25.77 -13.23 6.54
N ALA A 123 24.77 -12.34 6.46
CA ALA A 123 25.00 -10.90 6.58
C ALA A 123 25.45 -10.50 8.00
N ILE A 124 24.87 -11.08 9.06
CA ILE A 124 25.32 -10.81 10.44
C ILE A 124 26.79 -11.19 10.61
N ILE A 125 27.21 -12.35 10.08
CA ILE A 125 28.60 -12.80 10.13
C ILE A 125 29.53 -11.81 9.39
N GLU A 126 29.13 -11.33 8.21
CA GLU A 126 29.88 -10.33 7.44
C GLU A 126 30.04 -9.00 8.20
N LYS A 127 29.04 -8.61 9.00
CA LYS A 127 29.06 -7.35 9.76
C LYS A 127 29.83 -7.40 11.08
N LEU A 128 30.32 -8.58 11.49
CA LEU A 128 31.07 -8.71 12.73
C LEU A 128 32.36 -7.88 12.68
N PRO A 129 32.77 -7.29 13.82
CA PRO A 129 34.04 -6.60 13.87
C PRO A 129 35.20 -7.58 13.59
N PRO A 130 36.32 -7.10 13.02
CA PRO A 130 37.52 -7.91 12.91
C PRO A 130 37.96 -8.39 14.30
N VAL A 131 38.39 -9.65 14.34
CA VAL A 131 38.95 -10.30 15.54
C VAL A 131 40.32 -9.73 15.86
#